data_AF-Q4D1N0-F1
#
_entry.id   AF-Q4D1N0-F1
#
_cell.length_a   1.000
_cell.length_b   1.000
_cell.length_c   1.000
_cell.angle_alpha   90.00
_cell.angle_beta   90.00
_cell.angle_gamma   90.00
#
_symmetry.space_group_name_H-M   'P 1'
#
loop_
_entity.id
_entity.type
_entity.pdbx_description
1 polymer ?
#
loop_
_entity_poly.entity_id
_entity_poly.type
_entity_poly.pdbx_seq_one_letter_code
_entity_poly.pdbx_strand_id
1 'polypeptide(L)'
;MFSTLGSWDEGIRAFLQNASQKEPQPWDMGYEERRRATHEPRVIRQLELEDEWKGTCMEGIWNGMRRFALPIDDYKVSEACFYEYLASVGINSVFLGNKLYGIFRLDKCSEVDFLRVCKAIHLGLTDSSTSFKFLEHCYKSLPLSPISEELERTTVIKVSELQRRKKDQKTAAAELRLQQLEGILQYYEETGEAIFDIGAFCSLFFDEKWRYWAGSFIKQLLEAAAKYFSFPYGVFPTIPLRWTKTTEPLPYDRNALHDADSLLLRNVELTERGNADGKRKGRKHHGRSSKRK
;
A
#
# COMPACT_ATOMS: atom_id res chain seq x y z
N MET A 1 -50.21 34.29 -7.55
CA MET A 1 -49.95 32.94 -8.11
C MET A 1 -49.42 32.08 -6.98
N PHE A 2 -50.28 31.27 -6.36
CA PHE A 2 -49.88 30.23 -5.41
C PHE A 2 -50.21 28.90 -6.06
N SER A 3 -49.26 28.31 -6.77
CA SER A 3 -49.45 27.05 -7.48
C SER A 3 -48.10 26.38 -7.75
N THR A 4 -47.46 25.86 -6.70
CA THR A 4 -46.40 24.82 -6.80
C THR A 4 -46.00 24.23 -5.43
N LEU A 5 -46.84 24.37 -4.39
CA LEU A 5 -46.79 23.37 -3.32
C LEU A 5 -47.62 22.21 -3.84
N GLY A 6 -46.92 21.25 -4.48
CA GLY A 6 -47.49 19.96 -4.85
C GLY A 6 -48.27 19.38 -3.68
N SER A 7 -49.19 18.46 -3.99
CA SER A 7 -50.03 17.83 -2.96
C SER A 7 -49.16 17.33 -1.80
N TRP A 8 -49.68 17.36 -0.58
CA TRP A 8 -49.00 16.81 0.60
C TRP A 8 -48.40 15.42 0.34
N ASP A 9 -49.09 14.61 -0.47
CA ASP A 9 -48.65 13.30 -0.94
C ASP A 9 -47.41 13.35 -1.85
N GLU A 10 -47.26 14.34 -2.71
CA GLU A 10 -46.05 14.58 -3.52
C GLU A 10 -44.90 15.07 -2.64
N GLY A 11 -45.17 15.98 -1.69
CA GLY A 11 -44.16 16.45 -0.74
C GLY A 11 -43.60 15.32 0.13
N ILE A 12 -44.46 14.45 0.66
CA ILE A 12 -44.04 13.27 1.44
C ILE A 12 -43.30 12.26 0.57
N ARG A 13 -43.75 11.99 -0.66
CA ARG A 13 -43.04 11.07 -1.57
C ARG A 13 -41.64 11.58 -1.91
N ALA A 14 -41.50 12.87 -2.22
CA ALA A 14 -40.20 13.49 -2.48
C ALA A 14 -39.30 13.44 -1.23
N PHE A 15 -39.83 13.73 -0.04
CA PHE A 15 -39.08 13.60 1.21
C PHE A 15 -38.65 12.16 1.48
N LEU A 16 -39.53 11.17 1.31
CA LEU A 16 -39.20 9.75 1.51
C LEU A 16 -38.21 9.25 0.46
N GLN A 17 -38.32 9.69 -0.79
CA GLN A 17 -37.33 9.39 -1.83
C GLN A 17 -35.96 10.00 -1.49
N ASN A 18 -35.91 11.27 -1.11
CA ASN A 18 -34.66 11.93 -0.70
C ASN A 18 -34.09 11.31 0.59
N ALA A 19 -34.94 10.95 1.55
CA ALA A 19 -34.53 10.24 2.77
C ALA A 19 -34.11 8.79 2.48
N SER A 20 -34.57 8.18 1.39
CA SER A 20 -34.08 6.88 0.92
C SER A 20 -32.74 6.97 0.19
N GLN A 21 -32.41 8.15 -0.33
CA GLN A 21 -31.09 8.47 -0.91
C GLN A 21 -30.06 8.87 0.15
N LYS A 22 -30.31 8.62 1.44
CA LYS A 22 -29.38 8.97 2.52
C LYS A 22 -27.97 8.49 2.19
N GLU A 23 -27.09 9.46 2.00
CA GLU A 23 -25.65 9.24 1.99
C GLU A 23 -25.26 8.47 3.26
N PRO A 24 -24.26 7.57 3.17
CA PRO A 24 -23.80 6.81 4.32
C PRO A 24 -23.47 7.79 5.44
N GLN A 25 -24.07 7.57 6.61
CA GLN A 25 -23.83 8.47 7.73
C GLN A 25 -22.39 8.28 8.23
N PRO A 26 -21.74 9.30 8.77
CA PRO A 26 -20.37 9.23 9.28
C PRO A 26 -20.06 7.99 10.13
N TRP A 27 -20.97 7.56 11.03
CA TRP A 27 -20.82 6.38 11.89
C TRP A 27 -21.06 5.03 11.20
N ASP A 28 -21.66 5.04 10.00
CA ASP A 28 -21.83 3.85 9.16
C ASP A 28 -20.58 3.59 8.29
N MET A 29 -19.75 4.63 8.11
CA MET A 29 -18.51 4.58 7.31
C MET A 29 -17.35 4.02 8.10
N GLY A 30 -16.52 3.20 7.43
CA GLY A 30 -15.25 2.72 8.00
C GLY A 30 -14.19 3.84 8.10
N TYR A 31 -13.07 3.55 8.77
CA TYR A 31 -11.99 4.54 8.97
C TYR A 31 -11.51 5.21 7.67
N GLU A 32 -11.21 4.41 6.64
CA GLU A 32 -10.71 4.93 5.36
C GLU A 32 -11.75 5.72 4.58
N GLU A 33 -12.99 5.25 4.56
CA GLU A 33 -14.10 5.97 3.93
C GLU A 33 -14.28 7.33 4.61
N ARG A 34 -14.19 7.36 5.94
CA ARG A 34 -14.30 8.60 6.72
C ARG A 34 -13.15 9.57 6.45
N ARG A 35 -11.91 9.07 6.31
CA ARG A 35 -10.78 9.91 5.89
C ARG A 35 -11.03 10.56 4.53
N ARG A 36 -11.63 9.82 3.60
CA ARG A 36 -11.94 10.34 2.25
C ARG A 36 -13.10 11.33 2.24
N ALA A 37 -13.97 11.33 3.26
CA ALA A 37 -15.10 12.24 3.39
C ALA A 37 -14.82 13.49 4.24
N THR A 38 -13.82 13.45 5.13
CA THR A 38 -13.55 14.58 6.03
C THR A 38 -12.98 15.80 5.32
N HIS A 39 -13.28 16.96 5.88
CA HIS A 39 -12.77 18.27 5.55
C HIS A 39 -11.59 18.71 6.46
N GLU A 40 -11.08 17.83 7.32
CA GLU A 40 -9.91 18.14 8.16
C GLU A 40 -8.65 18.35 7.29
N PRO A 41 -8.00 19.54 7.34
CA PRO A 41 -6.85 19.86 6.48
C PRO A 41 -5.68 18.89 6.62
N ARG A 42 -5.41 18.39 7.84
CA ARG A 42 -4.37 17.38 8.08
C ARG A 42 -4.66 16.09 7.32
N VAL A 43 -5.90 15.60 7.37
CA VAL A 43 -6.30 14.36 6.69
C VAL A 43 -6.31 14.56 5.17
N ILE A 44 -6.83 15.68 4.67
CA ILE A 44 -6.77 16.01 3.23
C ILE A 44 -5.31 15.96 2.76
N ARG A 45 -4.39 16.57 3.51
CA ARG A 45 -2.97 16.56 3.16
C ARG A 45 -2.38 15.16 3.13
N GLN A 46 -2.69 14.35 4.13
CA GLN A 46 -2.26 12.96 4.16
C GLN A 46 -2.78 12.17 2.94
N LEU A 47 -4.03 12.40 2.54
CA LEU A 47 -4.61 11.78 1.36
C LEU A 47 -3.96 12.25 0.06
N GLU A 48 -3.61 13.54 -0.07
CA GLU A 48 -2.85 14.04 -1.22
C GLU A 48 -1.49 13.33 -1.35
N LEU A 49 -0.80 13.09 -0.23
CA LEU A 49 0.47 12.37 -0.20
C LEU A 49 0.32 10.88 -0.56
N GLU A 50 -0.76 10.23 -0.11
CA GLU A 50 -1.07 8.85 -0.51
C GLU A 50 -1.43 8.75 -2.00
N ASP A 51 -2.12 9.77 -2.52
CA ASP A 51 -2.60 9.81 -3.89
C ASP A 51 -1.49 10.07 -4.92
N GLU A 52 -0.32 10.58 -4.50
CA GLU A 52 0.87 10.69 -5.36
C GLU A 52 1.29 9.34 -5.96
N TRP A 53 1.01 8.23 -5.26
CA TRP A 53 1.39 6.90 -5.71
C TRP A 53 0.38 6.24 -6.64
N LYS A 54 -0.85 6.75 -6.70
CA LYS A 54 -1.92 6.15 -7.51
C LYS A 54 -1.55 6.16 -8.99
N GLY A 55 -1.79 5.03 -9.66
CA GLY A 55 -1.47 4.85 -11.08
C GLY A 55 0.02 4.65 -11.37
N THR A 56 0.88 4.57 -10.35
CA THR A 56 2.33 4.37 -10.51
C THR A 56 2.75 2.98 -10.02
N CYS A 57 3.95 2.53 -10.39
CA CYS A 57 4.56 1.29 -9.87
C CYS A 57 4.69 1.26 -8.33
N MET A 58 4.63 2.43 -7.67
CA MET A 58 4.73 2.56 -6.22
C MET A 58 3.42 2.27 -5.49
N GLU A 59 2.27 2.21 -6.18
CA GLU A 59 0.95 2.00 -5.53
C GLU A 59 0.94 0.68 -4.72
N GLY A 60 1.44 -0.41 -5.31
CA GLY A 60 1.53 -1.71 -4.63
C GLY A 60 2.49 -1.68 -3.45
N ILE A 61 3.62 -0.98 -3.58
CA ILE A 61 4.65 -0.85 -2.54
C ILE A 61 4.10 -0.06 -1.35
N TRP A 62 3.51 1.10 -1.63
CA TRP A 62 2.92 1.97 -0.64
C TRP A 62 1.80 1.27 0.12
N ASN A 63 0.93 0.53 -0.57
CA ASN A 63 -0.13 -0.25 0.07
C ASN A 63 0.39 -1.33 1.04
N GLY A 64 1.57 -1.90 0.78
CA GLY A 64 2.24 -2.80 1.72
C GLY A 64 2.80 -2.05 2.94
N MET A 65 3.52 -0.95 2.70
CA MET A 65 4.12 -0.09 3.71
C MET A 65 3.10 0.55 4.66
N ARG A 66 1.99 1.05 4.11
CA ARG A 66 0.90 1.75 4.82
C ARG A 66 0.18 0.87 5.86
N ARG A 67 0.34 -0.46 5.81
CA ARG A 67 -0.17 -1.37 6.85
C ARG A 67 0.59 -1.24 8.18
N PHE A 68 1.83 -0.76 8.12
CA PHE A 68 2.70 -0.52 9.28
C PHE A 68 2.78 0.97 9.62
N ALA A 69 2.92 1.81 8.60
CA ALA A 69 2.99 3.26 8.74
C ALA A 69 1.59 3.86 8.68
N LEU A 70 0.95 3.99 9.84
CA LEU A 70 -0.41 4.50 9.93
C LEU A 70 -0.46 6.03 9.78
N PRO A 71 -1.55 6.59 9.21
CA PRO A 71 -1.71 8.05 9.11
C PRO A 71 -1.74 8.77 10.46
N ILE A 72 -2.15 8.09 11.54
CA ILE A 72 -2.14 8.66 12.90
C ILE A 72 -0.72 8.99 13.38
N ASP A 73 0.27 8.22 12.94
CA ASP A 73 1.68 8.37 13.31
C ASP A 73 2.47 9.15 12.24
N ASP A 74 1.77 9.89 11.37
CA ASP A 74 2.34 10.61 10.23
C ASP A 74 3.28 9.74 9.37
N TYR A 75 2.94 8.45 9.25
CA TYR A 75 3.69 7.44 8.50
C TYR A 75 5.11 7.17 9.02
N LYS A 76 5.42 7.61 10.24
CA LYS A 76 6.68 7.30 10.91
C LYS A 76 6.51 6.05 11.74
N VAL A 77 7.56 5.22 11.73
CA VAL A 77 7.58 3.99 12.52
C VAL A 77 8.82 3.94 13.39
N SER A 78 8.67 3.30 14.55
CA SER A 78 9.80 2.98 15.42
C SER A 78 10.76 2.00 14.74
N GLU A 79 11.99 1.92 15.26
CA GLU A 79 12.98 0.94 14.81
C GLU A 79 12.45 -0.51 14.87
N ALA A 80 11.73 -0.87 15.93
CA ALA A 80 11.15 -2.21 16.08
C ALA A 80 10.12 -2.51 14.99
N CYS A 81 9.19 -1.58 14.73
CA CYS A 81 8.18 -1.72 13.69
C CYS A 81 8.82 -1.78 12.29
N PHE A 82 9.91 -1.04 12.05
CA PHE A 82 10.66 -1.15 10.81
C PHE A 82 11.25 -2.56 10.60
N TYR A 83 11.85 -3.17 11.63
CA TYR A 83 12.34 -4.54 11.54
C TYR A 83 11.21 -5.56 11.35
N GLU A 84 10.05 -5.36 11.98
CA GLU A 84 8.85 -6.19 11.73
C GLU A 84 8.40 -6.11 10.27
N TYR A 85 8.40 -4.91 9.69
CA TYR A 85 8.12 -4.72 8.27
C TYR A 85 9.15 -5.47 7.39
N LEU A 86 10.45 -5.33 7.67
CA LEU A 86 11.50 -6.04 6.93
C LEU A 86 11.33 -7.56 7.00
N ALA A 87 11.01 -8.11 8.17
CA ALA A 87 10.72 -9.53 8.33
C ALA A 87 9.48 -9.95 7.52
N SER A 88 8.43 -9.13 7.50
CA SER A 88 7.20 -9.41 6.76
C SER A 88 7.43 -9.56 5.25
N VAL A 89 8.36 -8.79 4.68
CA VAL A 89 8.75 -8.87 3.26
C VAL A 89 9.84 -9.91 2.99
N GLY A 90 10.32 -10.61 4.01
CA GLY A 90 11.29 -11.72 3.88
C GLY A 90 12.76 -11.32 3.99
N ILE A 91 13.07 -10.20 4.64
CA ILE A 91 14.43 -9.78 5.01
C ILE A 91 14.68 -10.19 6.47
N ASN A 92 15.30 -11.37 6.64
CA ASN A 92 15.63 -11.93 7.96
C ASN A 92 17.12 -11.79 8.33
N SER A 93 17.93 -11.22 7.44
CA SER A 93 19.35 -10.99 7.70
C SER A 93 19.53 -9.77 8.60
N VAL A 94 20.09 -9.98 9.79
CA VAL A 94 20.41 -8.91 10.75
C VAL A 94 21.31 -7.85 10.12
N PHE A 95 22.33 -8.27 9.36
CA PHE A 95 23.23 -7.36 8.68
C PHE A 95 22.51 -6.46 7.66
N LEU A 96 21.66 -7.07 6.81
CA LEU A 96 20.90 -6.33 5.82
C LEU A 96 19.88 -5.39 6.48
N GLY A 97 19.22 -5.86 7.54
CA GLY A 97 18.28 -5.05 8.33
C GLY A 97 18.95 -3.81 8.91
N ASN A 98 20.07 -3.99 9.62
CA ASN A 98 20.83 -2.87 10.19
C ASN A 98 21.29 -1.89 9.11
N LYS A 99 21.72 -2.40 7.95
CA LYS A 99 22.13 -1.56 6.83
C LYS A 99 20.96 -0.72 6.29
N LEU A 100 19.80 -1.34 6.08
CA LEU A 100 18.59 -0.65 5.62
C LEU A 100 18.12 0.40 6.62
N TYR A 101 18.11 0.07 7.91
CA TYR A 101 17.76 1.01 8.96
C TYR A 101 18.73 2.21 8.96
N GLY A 102 20.04 1.95 8.86
CA GLY A 102 21.04 3.02 8.76
C GLY A 102 20.88 3.93 7.53
N ILE A 103 20.36 3.40 6.41
CA ILE A 103 20.11 4.16 5.18
C ILE A 103 18.85 5.02 5.29
N PHE A 104 17.78 4.49 5.88
CA PHE A 104 16.46 5.13 5.85
C PHE A 104 16.08 5.89 7.12
N ARG A 105 16.80 5.70 8.22
CA ARG A 105 16.62 6.47 9.44
C ARG A 105 16.84 7.95 9.17
N LEU A 106 15.98 8.79 9.75
CA LEU A 106 16.14 10.25 9.67
C LEU A 106 17.35 10.72 10.48
N ASP A 107 18.08 11.70 9.96
CA ASP A 107 19.15 12.33 10.73
C ASP A 107 18.59 12.91 12.03
N LYS A 108 19.12 12.45 13.17
CA LYS A 108 18.76 12.86 14.54
C LYS A 108 17.43 12.30 15.09
N CYS A 109 16.77 11.38 14.40
CA CYS A 109 15.60 10.66 14.94
C CYS A 109 15.80 9.15 14.84
N SER A 110 15.29 8.38 15.81
CA SER A 110 15.32 6.90 15.78
C SER A 110 14.18 6.29 14.95
N GLU A 111 13.45 7.11 14.22
CA GLU A 111 12.29 6.72 13.43
C GLU A 111 12.62 6.64 11.95
N VAL A 112 11.84 5.84 11.25
CA VAL A 112 11.87 5.73 9.79
C VAL A 112 10.56 6.30 9.24
N ASP A 113 10.67 7.27 8.35
CA ASP A 113 9.51 7.84 7.63
C ASP A 113 9.26 7.03 6.35
N PHE A 114 8.14 6.33 6.28
CA PHE A 114 7.82 5.45 5.15
C PHE A 114 7.46 6.22 3.88
N LEU A 115 6.97 7.46 3.96
CA LEU A 115 6.83 8.31 2.79
C LEU A 115 8.20 8.59 2.18
N ARG A 116 9.19 8.91 3.04
CA ARG A 116 10.57 9.15 2.59
C ARG A 116 11.21 7.90 1.99
N VAL A 117 10.98 6.72 2.58
CA VAL A 117 11.42 5.44 2.02
C VAL A 117 10.82 5.22 0.63
N CYS A 118 9.50 5.38 0.50
CA CYS A 118 8.78 5.24 -0.75
C CYS A 118 9.32 6.20 -1.82
N LYS A 119 9.53 7.47 -1.46
CA LYS A 119 10.10 8.48 -2.37
C LYS A 119 11.52 8.15 -2.79
N ALA A 120 12.37 7.69 -1.88
CA ALA A 120 13.74 7.29 -2.21
C ALA A 120 13.77 6.11 -3.19
N ILE A 121 12.94 5.08 -2.97
CA ILE A 121 12.81 3.94 -3.88
C ILE A 121 12.30 4.39 -5.25
N HIS A 122 11.26 5.24 -5.28
CA HIS A 122 10.74 5.81 -6.52
C HIS A 122 11.83 6.54 -7.31
N LEU A 123 12.60 7.42 -6.64
CA LEU A 123 13.72 8.11 -7.26
C LEU A 123 14.77 7.14 -7.80
N GLY A 124 15.12 6.08 -7.05
CA GLY A 124 16.03 5.03 -7.53
C GLY A 124 15.50 4.24 -8.72
N LEU A 125 14.18 4.11 -8.87
CA LEU A 125 13.53 3.46 -10.00
C LEU A 125 13.38 4.35 -11.23
N THR A 126 13.29 5.67 -11.05
CA THR A 126 13.08 6.62 -12.16
C THR A 126 14.35 7.36 -12.60
N ASP A 127 15.37 7.39 -11.77
CA ASP A 127 16.64 8.04 -12.08
C ASP A 127 17.44 7.22 -13.10
N SER A 128 17.92 7.86 -14.16
CA SER A 128 18.58 7.19 -15.28
C SER A 128 19.88 6.47 -14.90
N SER A 129 20.53 6.86 -13.80
CA SER A 129 21.81 6.26 -13.36
C SER A 129 21.64 5.02 -12.48
N THR A 130 20.43 4.82 -11.93
CA THR A 130 20.13 3.77 -10.95
C THR A 130 18.97 2.86 -11.36
N SER A 131 18.00 3.35 -12.13
CA SER A 131 16.79 2.63 -12.55
C SER A 131 17.08 1.21 -13.06
N PHE A 132 17.92 1.09 -14.09
CA PHE A 132 18.24 -0.21 -14.68
C PHE A 132 18.87 -1.16 -13.66
N LYS A 133 19.71 -0.66 -12.74
CA LYS A 133 20.35 -1.49 -11.71
C LYS A 133 19.36 -2.03 -10.68
N PHE A 134 18.32 -1.26 -10.36
CA PHE A 134 17.22 -1.71 -9.49
C PHE A 134 16.38 -2.79 -10.18
N LEU A 135 15.99 -2.54 -11.43
CA LEU A 135 15.17 -3.47 -12.22
C LEU A 135 15.94 -4.76 -12.53
N GLU A 136 17.21 -4.65 -12.89
CA GLU A 136 18.09 -5.80 -13.10
C GLU A 136 18.23 -6.65 -11.83
N HIS A 137 18.36 -6.03 -10.64
CA HIS A 137 18.39 -6.75 -9.36
C HIS A 137 17.07 -7.50 -9.11
N CYS A 138 15.93 -6.90 -9.44
CA CYS A 138 14.63 -7.54 -9.34
C CYS A 138 14.50 -8.72 -10.31
N TYR A 139 14.86 -8.50 -11.58
CA TYR A 139 14.81 -9.50 -12.64
C TYR A 139 15.72 -10.70 -12.33
N LYS A 140 16.96 -10.47 -11.89
CA LYS A 140 17.92 -11.53 -11.51
C LYS A 140 17.49 -12.36 -10.29
N SER A 141 16.49 -11.91 -9.54
CA SER A 141 15.90 -12.71 -8.45
C SER A 141 14.87 -13.75 -8.91
N LEU A 142 14.45 -13.67 -10.17
CA LEU A 142 13.53 -14.62 -10.78
C LEU A 142 14.27 -15.93 -11.12
N PRO A 143 13.54 -17.05 -11.33
CA PRO A 143 14.17 -18.33 -11.66
C PRO A 143 14.65 -18.36 -13.13
N LEU A 144 15.66 -17.56 -13.44
CA LEU A 144 16.25 -17.45 -14.77
C LEU A 144 16.93 -18.76 -15.19
N SER A 145 16.93 -19.04 -16.49
CA SER A 145 17.76 -20.08 -17.07
C SER A 145 19.24 -19.72 -16.88
N PRO A 146 20.09 -20.64 -16.39
CA PRO A 146 21.52 -20.38 -16.24
C PRO A 146 22.25 -20.22 -17.58
N ILE A 147 21.58 -20.53 -18.71
CA ILE A 147 22.18 -20.48 -20.05
C ILE A 147 21.75 -19.21 -20.79
N SER A 148 20.45 -18.91 -20.86
CA SER A 148 19.95 -17.79 -21.66
C SER A 148 19.76 -16.49 -20.88
N GLU A 149 19.82 -16.52 -19.54
CA GLU A 149 19.38 -15.39 -18.68
C GLU A 149 17.93 -14.93 -18.94
N GLU A 150 17.15 -15.79 -19.61
CA GLU A 150 15.74 -15.60 -19.89
C GLU A 150 14.90 -16.49 -18.97
N LEU A 151 13.64 -16.11 -18.76
CA LEU A 151 12.67 -16.97 -18.10
C LEU A 151 12.01 -17.88 -19.12
N GLU A 152 12.00 -19.18 -18.84
CA GLU A 152 11.20 -20.14 -19.60
C GLU A 152 9.89 -20.41 -18.85
N ARG A 153 8.75 -20.40 -19.56
CA ARG A 153 7.42 -20.67 -18.96
C ARG A 153 7.38 -21.95 -18.13
N THR A 154 8.01 -23.03 -18.61
CA THR A 154 8.06 -24.33 -17.93
C THR A 154 8.78 -24.25 -16.58
N THR A 155 9.84 -23.46 -16.49
CA THR A 155 10.59 -23.21 -15.26
C THR A 155 9.75 -22.41 -14.27
N VAL A 156 9.07 -21.36 -14.72
CA VAL A 156 8.17 -20.55 -13.88
C VAL A 156 7.02 -21.41 -13.31
N ILE A 157 6.40 -22.27 -14.12
CA ILE A 157 5.35 -23.20 -13.67
C ILE A 157 5.87 -24.11 -12.55
N LYS A 158 7.00 -24.79 -12.79
CA LYS A 158 7.61 -25.71 -11.80
C LYS A 158 7.90 -25.01 -10.48
N VAL A 159 8.49 -23.81 -10.52
CA VAL A 159 8.82 -23.05 -9.31
C VAL A 159 7.55 -22.58 -8.61
N SER A 160 6.53 -22.16 -9.34
CA SER A 160 5.24 -21.75 -8.78
C SER A 160 4.54 -22.89 -8.04
N GLU A 161 4.53 -24.09 -8.61
CA GLU A 161 3.98 -25.28 -7.96
C GLU A 161 4.75 -25.64 -6.69
N LEU A 162 6.08 -25.57 -6.71
CA LEU A 162 6.92 -25.78 -5.52
C LEU A 162 6.62 -24.75 -4.43
N GLN A 163 6.42 -23.48 -4.78
CA GLN A 163 6.05 -22.43 -3.82
C GLN A 163 4.66 -22.67 -3.23
N ARG A 164 3.68 -23.07 -4.05
CA ARG A 164 2.33 -23.42 -3.58
C ARG A 164 2.35 -24.58 -2.58
N ARG A 165 3.21 -25.58 -2.78
CA ARG A 165 3.40 -26.70 -1.84
C ARG A 165 4.04 -26.28 -0.51
N LYS A 166 4.85 -25.21 -0.51
CA LYS A 166 5.46 -24.65 0.72
C LYS A 166 4.54 -23.70 1.49
N LYS A 167 3.44 -23.24 0.88
CA LYS A 167 2.53 -22.22 1.44
C LYS A 167 1.88 -22.64 2.77
N ASP A 168 2.01 -23.90 3.18
CA ASP A 168 1.61 -24.36 4.51
C ASP A 168 2.28 -23.56 5.66
N GLN A 169 3.34 -22.79 5.40
CA GLN A 169 3.97 -21.88 6.37
C GLN A 169 3.41 -20.44 6.42
N LYS A 170 2.41 -20.09 5.57
CA LYS A 170 1.65 -18.81 5.57
C LYS A 170 2.45 -17.53 5.87
N THR A 171 3.65 -17.39 5.31
CA THR A 171 4.41 -16.14 5.45
C THR A 171 4.07 -15.17 4.33
N ALA A 172 3.95 -13.87 4.64
CA ALA A 172 3.71 -12.82 3.65
C ALA A 172 4.80 -12.81 2.55
N ALA A 173 6.06 -13.11 2.91
CA ALA A 173 7.15 -13.28 1.96
C ALA A 173 6.91 -14.38 0.92
N ALA A 174 6.30 -15.51 1.30
CA ALA A 174 5.94 -16.57 0.36
C ALA A 174 4.80 -16.14 -0.58
N GLU A 175 3.87 -15.32 -0.08
CA GLU A 175 2.79 -14.76 -0.90
C GLU A 175 3.32 -13.76 -1.92
N LEU A 176 4.24 -12.87 -1.54
CA LEU A 176 4.91 -11.96 -2.48
C LEU A 176 5.65 -12.74 -3.56
N ARG A 177 6.39 -13.80 -3.20
CA ARG A 177 7.07 -14.64 -4.18
C ARG A 177 6.10 -15.34 -5.14
N LEU A 178 4.96 -15.80 -4.64
CA LEU A 178 3.94 -16.39 -5.49
C LEU A 178 3.35 -15.36 -6.46
N GLN A 179 3.05 -14.15 -6.00
CA GLN A 179 2.57 -13.04 -6.84
C GLN A 179 3.56 -12.69 -7.97
N GLN A 180 4.86 -12.66 -7.68
CA GLN A 180 5.90 -12.44 -8.69
C GLN A 180 5.79 -13.44 -9.83
N LEU A 181 5.67 -14.73 -9.50
CA LEU A 181 5.62 -15.83 -10.46
C LEU A 181 4.29 -15.88 -11.21
N GLU A 182 3.18 -15.67 -10.50
CA GLU A 182 1.83 -15.63 -11.08
C GLU A 182 1.68 -14.49 -12.10
N GLY A 183 2.27 -13.33 -11.84
CA GLY A 183 2.28 -12.24 -12.82
C GLY A 183 3.07 -12.58 -14.10
N ILE A 184 4.18 -13.31 -13.99
CA ILE A 184 4.93 -13.77 -15.18
C ILE A 184 4.11 -14.80 -15.97
N LEU A 185 3.39 -15.69 -15.29
CA LEU A 185 2.48 -16.64 -15.94
C LEU A 185 1.32 -15.93 -16.65
N GLN A 186 0.75 -14.92 -16.00
CA GLN A 186 -0.30 -14.09 -16.59
C GLN A 186 0.23 -13.37 -17.85
N TYR A 187 1.46 -12.84 -17.82
CA TYR A 187 2.08 -12.26 -19.02
C TYR A 187 2.10 -13.24 -20.18
N TYR A 188 2.58 -14.47 -19.96
CA TYR A 188 2.60 -15.51 -21.00
C TYR A 188 1.21 -15.89 -21.53
N GLU A 189 0.19 -15.78 -20.69
CA GLU A 189 -1.20 -16.04 -21.09
C GLU A 189 -1.79 -14.89 -21.91
N GLU A 190 -1.44 -13.64 -21.57
CA GLU A 190 -1.95 -12.44 -22.24
C GLU A 190 -1.25 -12.13 -23.57
N THR A 191 0.07 -12.34 -23.66
CA THR A 191 0.87 -11.98 -24.85
C THR A 191 1.06 -13.15 -25.82
N GLY A 192 0.99 -14.38 -25.32
CA GLY A 192 1.33 -15.58 -26.10
C GLY A 192 2.82 -15.69 -26.43
N GLU A 193 3.68 -14.86 -25.85
CA GLU A 193 5.12 -14.92 -26.04
C GLU A 193 5.73 -16.20 -25.44
N ALA A 194 6.85 -16.65 -25.99
CA ALA A 194 7.56 -17.83 -25.50
C ALA A 194 8.64 -17.50 -24.47
N ILE A 195 9.09 -16.24 -24.43
CA ILE A 195 10.25 -15.77 -23.67
C ILE A 195 9.83 -14.53 -22.90
N PHE A 196 10.30 -14.41 -21.66
CA PHE A 196 10.19 -13.20 -20.85
C PHE A 196 11.60 -12.73 -20.51
N ASP A 197 12.02 -11.64 -21.16
CA ASP A 197 13.34 -11.03 -21.01
C ASP A 197 13.31 -9.80 -20.08
N ILE A 198 14.47 -9.16 -19.90
CA ILE A 198 14.58 -7.95 -19.08
C ILE A 198 13.84 -6.74 -19.67
N GLY A 199 13.68 -6.68 -21.00
CA GLY A 199 12.96 -5.60 -21.69
C GLY A 199 11.45 -5.68 -21.41
N ALA A 200 10.88 -6.88 -21.52
CA ALA A 200 9.52 -7.19 -21.12
C ALA A 200 9.32 -6.89 -19.63
N PHE A 201 10.26 -7.33 -18.77
CA PHE A 201 10.22 -7.03 -17.34
C PHE A 201 10.16 -5.54 -17.04
N CYS A 202 11.06 -4.74 -17.64
CA CYS A 202 11.10 -3.30 -17.42
C CYS A 202 9.82 -2.60 -17.89
N SER A 203 9.29 -3.02 -19.05
CA SER A 203 8.04 -2.48 -19.59
C SER A 203 6.86 -2.80 -18.67
N LEU A 204 6.76 -4.04 -18.21
CA LEU A 204 5.70 -4.50 -17.32
C LEU A 204 5.75 -3.81 -15.96
N PHE A 205 6.95 -3.57 -15.42
CA PHE A 205 7.14 -2.99 -14.10
C PHE A 205 6.53 -1.59 -13.96
N PHE A 206 6.54 -0.79 -15.04
CA PHE A 206 5.98 0.56 -15.06
C PHE A 206 4.58 0.65 -15.69
N ASP A 207 4.01 -0.45 -16.18
CA ASP A 207 2.65 -0.46 -16.71
C ASP A 207 1.64 -0.28 -15.56
N GLU A 208 0.70 0.65 -15.74
CA GLU A 208 -0.33 0.97 -14.76
C GLU A 208 -1.17 -0.26 -14.34
N LYS A 209 -1.41 -1.20 -15.27
CA LYS A 209 -2.16 -2.45 -14.99
C LYS A 209 -1.40 -3.40 -14.08
N TRP A 210 -0.07 -3.27 -14.04
CA TRP A 210 0.85 -4.18 -13.36
C TRP A 210 1.46 -3.59 -12.08
N ARG A 211 1.02 -2.40 -11.66
CA ARG A 211 1.50 -1.70 -10.45
C ARG A 211 1.46 -2.52 -9.15
N TYR A 212 0.48 -3.39 -8.99
CA TYR A 212 0.39 -4.29 -7.83
C TYR A 212 1.38 -5.46 -7.92
N TRP A 213 1.64 -5.95 -9.13
CA TRP A 213 2.68 -6.93 -9.38
C TRP A 213 4.08 -6.34 -9.14
N ALA A 214 4.34 -5.10 -9.56
CA ALA A 214 5.58 -4.40 -9.25
C ALA A 214 5.84 -4.32 -7.72
N GLY A 215 4.78 -4.09 -6.94
CA GLY A 215 4.83 -4.11 -5.47
C GLY A 215 5.31 -5.43 -4.85
N SER A 216 5.16 -6.56 -5.56
CA SER A 216 5.63 -7.85 -5.08
C SER A 216 7.16 -7.95 -5.01
N PHE A 217 7.91 -7.07 -5.68
CA PHE A 217 9.38 -7.03 -5.70
C PHE A 217 9.99 -6.18 -4.58
N ILE A 218 9.21 -5.74 -3.59
CA ILE A 218 9.70 -4.83 -2.55
C ILE A 218 10.95 -5.31 -1.80
N LYS A 219 11.08 -6.63 -1.58
CA LYS A 219 12.29 -7.20 -0.99
C LYS A 219 13.52 -6.89 -1.85
N GLN A 220 13.44 -7.19 -3.15
CA GLN A 220 14.51 -6.95 -4.11
C GLN A 220 14.82 -5.46 -4.26
N LEU A 221 13.81 -4.60 -4.22
CA LEU A 221 14.00 -3.15 -4.24
C LEU A 221 14.75 -2.64 -3.01
N LEU A 222 14.44 -3.18 -1.83
CA LEU A 222 15.18 -2.86 -0.60
C LEU A 222 16.61 -3.39 -0.66
N GLU A 223 16.84 -4.60 -1.15
CA GLU A 223 18.20 -5.13 -1.38
C GLU A 223 18.99 -4.25 -2.36
N ALA A 224 18.37 -3.80 -3.45
CA ALA A 224 18.95 -2.87 -4.40
C ALA A 224 19.26 -1.51 -3.75
N ALA A 225 18.35 -0.97 -2.94
CA ALA A 225 18.57 0.25 -2.16
C ALA A 225 19.77 0.09 -1.20
N ALA A 226 19.86 -1.04 -0.49
CA ALA A 226 20.99 -1.34 0.38
C ALA A 226 22.32 -1.37 -0.38
N LYS A 227 22.32 -1.74 -1.66
CA LYS A 227 23.51 -1.73 -2.51
C LYS A 227 23.82 -0.35 -3.08
N TYR A 228 22.84 0.31 -3.70
CA TYR A 228 23.04 1.48 -4.55
C TYR A 228 22.79 2.82 -3.87
N PHE A 229 22.19 2.86 -2.66
CA PHE A 229 22.06 4.10 -1.87
C PHE A 229 23.20 4.30 -0.87
N SER A 230 24.25 3.49 -0.94
CA SER A 230 25.41 3.60 -0.04
C SER A 230 26.73 3.45 -0.80
N PHE A 231 27.76 4.14 -0.30
CA PHE A 231 29.13 3.99 -0.78
C PHE A 231 29.59 2.53 -0.60
N PRO A 232 30.39 1.94 -1.52
CA PRO A 232 31.02 2.57 -2.69
C PRO A 232 30.18 2.53 -3.98
N TYR A 233 29.05 1.84 -4.00
CA TYR A 233 28.34 1.52 -5.25
C TYR A 233 27.32 2.59 -5.66
N GLY A 234 26.96 3.51 -4.76
CA GLY A 234 26.16 4.67 -5.09
C GLY A 234 25.96 5.62 -3.93
N VAL A 235 24.93 6.45 -4.04
CA VAL A 235 24.64 7.58 -3.16
C VAL A 235 23.14 7.63 -2.91
N PHE A 236 22.73 7.99 -1.70
CA PHE A 236 21.32 8.18 -1.39
C PHE A 236 20.71 9.26 -2.31
N PRO A 237 19.53 9.02 -2.93
CA PRO A 237 18.94 9.97 -3.86
C PRO A 237 18.60 11.28 -3.15
N THR A 238 18.87 12.42 -3.81
CA THR A 238 18.52 13.73 -3.26
C THR A 238 17.02 13.95 -3.37
N ILE A 239 16.31 13.87 -2.26
CA ILE A 239 14.87 14.16 -2.20
C ILE A 239 14.65 15.67 -2.30
N PRO A 240 13.84 16.17 -3.25
CA PRO A 240 13.62 17.60 -3.41
C PRO A 240 13.08 18.25 -2.14
N LEU A 241 13.68 19.36 -1.71
CA LEU A 241 13.26 20.11 -0.51
C LEU A 241 11.79 20.52 -0.55
N ARG A 242 11.27 20.84 -1.74
CA ARG A 242 9.84 21.15 -1.92
C ARG A 242 8.95 19.98 -1.52
N TRP A 243 9.36 18.76 -1.85
CA TRP A 243 8.65 17.55 -1.47
C TRP A 243 8.78 17.27 0.04
N THR A 244 9.97 17.42 0.62
CA THR A 244 10.16 17.26 2.08
C THR A 244 9.29 18.23 2.90
N LYS A 245 9.17 19.48 2.45
CA LYS A 245 8.26 20.45 3.11
C LYS A 245 6.79 20.05 2.97
N THR A 246 6.42 19.39 1.88
CA THR A 246 5.04 18.97 1.67
C THR A 246 4.61 17.82 2.58
N THR A 247 5.57 17.01 3.05
CA THR A 247 5.34 15.88 3.97
C THR A 247 5.43 16.25 5.45
N GLU A 248 5.76 17.50 5.79
CA GLU A 248 5.73 17.96 7.17
C GLU A 248 4.28 17.92 7.70
N PRO A 249 4.02 17.23 8.83
CA PRO A 249 2.68 17.13 9.38
C PRO A 249 2.08 18.50 9.68
N LEU A 250 0.85 18.72 9.24
CA LEU A 250 0.10 19.90 9.68
C LEU A 250 -0.26 19.76 11.16
N PRO A 251 -0.19 20.85 11.94
CA PRO A 251 -0.51 20.79 13.36
C PRO A 251 -1.95 20.32 13.56
N TYR A 252 -2.13 19.37 14.48
CA TYR A 252 -3.45 18.90 14.86
C TYR A 252 -4.07 19.85 15.88
N ASP A 253 -5.01 20.70 15.44
CA ASP A 253 -5.78 21.56 16.32
C ASP A 253 -6.90 20.76 17.01
N ARG A 254 -6.68 20.41 18.28
CA ARG A 254 -7.63 19.63 19.09
C ARG A 254 -8.97 20.34 19.35
N ASN A 255 -9.04 21.66 19.12
CA ASN A 255 -10.22 22.48 19.35
C ASN A 255 -10.99 22.78 18.06
N ALA A 256 -10.36 22.61 16.89
CA ALA A 256 -11.03 22.75 15.62
C ALA A 256 -11.90 21.52 15.35
N LEU A 257 -13.19 21.75 15.10
CA LEU A 257 -14.10 20.74 14.57
C LEU A 257 -14.46 21.17 13.15
N HIS A 258 -13.93 20.45 12.17
CA HIS A 258 -14.15 20.76 10.76
C HIS A 258 -15.50 20.22 10.28
N ASP A 259 -15.83 19.00 10.69
CA ASP A 259 -17.08 18.30 10.38
C ASP A 259 -17.30 17.11 11.34
N ALA A 260 -18.44 16.42 11.20
CA ALA A 260 -18.77 15.23 11.99
C ALA A 260 -17.75 14.10 11.79
N ASP A 261 -17.22 13.94 10.58
CA ASP A 261 -16.22 12.93 10.25
C ASP A 261 -14.90 13.16 10.97
N SER A 262 -14.41 14.40 11.06
CA SER A 262 -13.19 14.78 11.80
C SER A 262 -13.32 14.46 13.29
N LEU A 263 -14.49 14.72 13.90
CA LEU A 263 -14.74 14.38 15.31
C LEU A 263 -14.76 12.86 15.53
N LEU A 264 -15.32 12.09 14.61
CA LEU A 264 -15.36 10.64 14.75
C LEU A 264 -14.02 9.98 14.40
N LEU A 265 -13.26 10.50 13.42
CA LEU A 265 -11.88 10.10 13.14
C LEU A 265 -11.02 10.30 14.37
N ARG A 266 -11.10 11.47 15.00
CA ARG A 266 -10.46 11.76 16.29
C ARG A 266 -10.73 10.67 17.32
N ASN A 267 -11.99 10.25 17.48
CA ASN A 267 -12.33 9.22 18.46
C ASN A 267 -11.74 7.84 18.09
N VAL A 268 -11.68 7.51 16.80
CA VAL A 268 -11.04 6.28 16.32
C VAL A 268 -9.52 6.33 16.58
N GLU A 269 -8.89 7.45 16.26
CA GLU A 269 -7.46 7.66 16.44
C GLU A 269 -7.05 7.66 17.91
N LEU A 270 -7.81 8.35 18.79
CA LEU A 270 -7.58 8.36 20.23
C LEU A 270 -7.76 7.00 20.91
N THR A 271 -8.50 6.07 20.28
CA THR A 271 -8.72 4.72 20.83
C THR A 271 -7.79 3.68 20.22
N GLU A 272 -6.92 4.06 19.26
CA GLU A 272 -6.02 3.18 18.49
C GLU A 272 -6.73 1.99 17.81
N ARG A 273 -8.07 2.06 17.65
CA ARG A 273 -8.89 0.95 17.10
C ARG A 273 -9.03 0.97 15.59
N GLY A 274 -8.19 1.72 14.88
CA GLY A 274 -8.31 2.05 13.45
C GLY A 274 -8.45 0.88 12.46
N ASN A 275 -8.22 -0.37 12.89
CA ASN A 275 -8.28 -1.57 12.04
C ASN A 275 -9.32 -2.64 12.44
N ALA A 276 -10.27 -2.33 13.34
CA ALA A 276 -11.30 -3.30 13.74
C ALA A 276 -12.44 -3.50 12.70
N ASP A 277 -12.53 -2.65 11.68
CA ASP A 277 -13.58 -2.70 10.67
C ASP A 277 -13.24 -3.67 9.53
N GLY A 278 -13.32 -4.96 9.85
CA GLY A 278 -13.22 -6.03 8.86
C GLY A 278 -14.31 -7.11 8.96
N LYS A 279 -14.92 -7.36 10.14
CA LYS A 279 -15.88 -8.47 10.29
C LYS A 279 -16.88 -8.28 11.44
N ARG A 280 -17.88 -7.41 11.30
CA ARG A 280 -19.18 -7.55 12.02
C ARG A 280 -20.41 -7.19 11.16
N LYS A 281 -20.46 -7.65 9.91
CA LYS A 281 -21.74 -7.91 9.22
C LYS A 281 -22.03 -9.41 9.30
N GLY A 282 -22.68 -9.84 10.38
CA GLY A 282 -22.94 -11.25 10.66
C GLY A 282 -24.07 -11.48 11.64
N ARG A 283 -25.27 -11.71 11.09
CA ARG A 283 -26.46 -12.37 11.66
C ARG A 283 -27.33 -11.59 12.66
N LYS A 284 -28.37 -10.97 12.10
CA LYS A 284 -29.73 -11.01 12.68
C LYS A 284 -30.08 -12.46 13.02
N HIS A 285 -30.23 -12.80 14.29
CA HIS A 285 -30.95 -14.01 14.70
C HIS A 285 -32.35 -13.61 15.17
N HIS A 286 -33.28 -13.58 14.23
CA HIS A 286 -34.69 -13.77 14.52
C HIS A 286 -34.91 -15.25 14.87
N GLY A 287 -35.73 -15.48 15.90
CA GLY A 287 -36.58 -16.67 16.01
C GLY A 287 -35.94 -17.92 16.60
N ARG A 288 -36.27 -18.23 17.85
CA ARG A 288 -37.31 -19.24 18.14
C ARG A 288 -37.65 -19.28 19.63
N SER A 289 -38.90 -18.89 19.89
CA SER A 289 -39.74 -19.43 20.95
C SER A 289 -39.71 -20.97 20.94
N SER A 290 -39.53 -21.59 22.11
CA SER A 290 -40.31 -22.76 22.53
C SER A 290 -39.95 -23.15 23.97
N LYS A 291 -40.96 -23.08 24.84
CA LYS A 291 -41.04 -23.66 26.18
C LYS A 291 -40.66 -25.16 26.18
N ARG A 292 -40.02 -25.62 27.26
CA ARG A 292 -40.45 -26.75 28.15
C ARG A 292 -39.31 -27.21 29.07
N LYS A 293 -39.36 -26.83 30.34
CA LYS A 293 -39.80 -27.67 31.47
C LYS A 293 -40.05 -26.77 32.67
#